data_AF-A0A7J9K8H8-F1
#
_entry.id   AF-A0A7J9K8H8-F1
#
_cell.length_a   1.000
_cell.length_b   1.000
_cell.length_c   1.000
_cell.angle_alpha   90.00
_cell.angle_beta   90.00
_cell.angle_gamma   90.00
#
_symmetry.space_group_name_H-M   'P 1'
#
loop_
_entity.id
_entity.type
_entity.pdbx_description
1 polymer ?
#
loop_
_entity_poly.entity_id
_entity_poly.type
_entity_poly.pdbx_seq_one_letter_code
_entity_poly.pdbx_strand_id
1 'polypeptide(L)'
;MVKPAKGTTTLAFIFKEGVMVAADSRASMGGYISSQSVKKIIEINPYMLGTMAGGAADCQFWHRNLGTKCRLHELANKRRISVTGASKLLANILYSYRGMGLSVGTMIAGWDETGPGLYYVDNEGGRLKGMHFSVGSGSPYAYGVLDN
;
A
#
# COMPACT_ATOMS: atom_id res chain seq x y z
N MET A 1 16.45 24.25 11.56
CA MET A 1 15.30 23.38 11.90
C MET A 1 14.72 22.86 10.59
N VAL A 2 14.91 21.58 10.28
CA VAL A 2 14.40 20.99 9.02
C VAL A 2 12.88 20.93 9.13
N LYS A 3 12.15 21.70 8.31
CA LYS A 3 10.69 21.56 8.20
C LYS A 3 10.42 20.11 7.77
N PRO A 4 9.65 19.31 8.53
CA PRO A 4 9.31 17.96 8.08
C PRO A 4 8.62 18.06 6.72
N ALA A 5 9.08 17.28 5.75
CA ALA A 5 8.50 17.23 4.41
C ALA A 5 7.11 16.59 4.47
N LYS A 6 6.09 17.39 4.74
CA LYS A 6 4.68 16.96 4.84
C LYS A 6 4.14 16.75 3.43
N GLY A 7 3.97 15.49 3.00
CA GLY A 7 3.58 15.19 1.63
C GLY A 7 2.63 14.02 1.49
N THR A 8 2.81 12.94 2.27
CA THR A 8 1.98 11.74 2.13
C THR A 8 1.64 11.13 3.47
N THR A 9 0.37 10.81 3.66
CA THR A 9 -0.15 10.03 4.77
C THR A 9 -1.18 9.05 4.24
N THR A 10 -0.91 7.77 4.40
CA THR A 10 -1.88 6.70 4.18
C THR A 10 -2.06 5.95 5.49
N LEU A 11 -3.27 5.46 5.74
CA LEU A 11 -3.56 4.60 6.88
C LEU A 11 -4.61 3.57 6.49
N ALA A 12 -4.55 2.43 7.15
CA ALA A 12 -5.56 1.41 7.04
C ALA A 12 -5.72 0.67 8.36
N PHE A 13 -6.93 0.22 8.66
CA PHE A 13 -7.20 -0.59 9.85
C PHE A 13 -8.36 -1.55 9.61
N ILE A 14 -8.30 -2.68 10.30
CA ILE A 14 -9.34 -3.71 10.31
C ILE A 14 -10.31 -3.38 11.45
N PHE A 15 -11.60 -3.44 11.13
CA PHE A 15 -12.70 -3.30 12.08
C PHE A 15 -13.71 -4.44 11.84
N LYS A 16 -14.77 -4.50 12.65
CA LYS A 16 -15.71 -5.63 12.65
C LYS A 16 -16.35 -5.89 11.27
N GLU A 17 -16.67 -4.84 10.53
CA GLU A 17 -17.31 -4.93 9.21
C GLU A 17 -16.32 -4.82 8.04
N GLY A 18 -15.01 -4.81 8.28
CA GLY A 18 -14.00 -4.96 7.23
C GLY A 18 -12.71 -4.20 7.41
N VAL A 19 -12.23 -3.60 6.32
CA VAL A 19 -10.97 -2.84 6.30
C VAL A 19 -11.25 -1.44 5.78
N MET A 20 -10.86 -0.43 6.55
CA MET A 20 -10.90 0.96 6.12
C MET A 20 -9.52 1.35 5.60
N VAL A 21 -9.50 2.05 4.46
CA VAL A 21 -8.27 2.61 3.88
C VAL A 21 -8.51 4.09 3.64
N ALA A 22 -7.61 4.94 4.14
CA ALA A 22 -7.66 6.37 3.95
C ALA A 22 -6.30 6.90 3.49
N ALA A 23 -6.33 7.93 2.64
CA ALA A 23 -5.14 8.59 2.15
C ALA A 23 -5.41 10.07 1.90
N ASP A 24 -4.38 10.90 2.08
CA ASP A 24 -4.39 12.25 1.55
C ASP A 24 -4.16 12.25 0.01
N SER A 25 -4.25 13.42 -0.62
CA SER A 25 -4.15 13.57 -2.08
C SER A 25 -3.04 14.50 -2.56
N ARG A 26 -2.19 15.02 -1.65
CA ARG A 26 -1.12 15.95 -2.02
C ARG A 26 0.09 15.21 -2.59
N ALA A 27 0.68 15.72 -3.66
CA ALA A 27 1.99 15.29 -4.15
C ALA A 27 2.94 16.48 -4.21
N SER A 28 4.17 16.26 -3.77
CA SER A 28 5.18 17.32 -3.66
C SER A 28 6.47 16.93 -4.37
N MET A 29 7.12 17.92 -4.97
CA MET A 29 8.47 17.82 -5.55
C MET A 29 9.37 18.77 -4.75
N GLY A 30 10.02 18.23 -3.71
CA GLY A 30 10.73 19.06 -2.74
C GLY A 30 9.78 20.04 -2.04
N GLY A 31 10.09 21.34 -2.09
CA GLY A 31 9.26 22.39 -1.51
C GLY A 31 8.01 22.76 -2.33
N TYR A 32 7.88 22.28 -3.57
CA TYR A 32 6.78 22.61 -4.46
C TYR A 32 5.65 21.59 -4.37
N ILE A 33 4.40 22.03 -4.29
CA ILE A 33 3.23 21.14 -4.37
C ILE A 33 2.91 20.94 -5.85
N SER A 34 3.22 19.74 -6.35
CA SER A 34 2.98 19.36 -7.74
C SER A 34 1.50 19.14 -8.04
N SER A 35 0.77 18.53 -7.10
CA SER A 35 -0.67 18.31 -7.23
C SER A 35 -1.34 18.18 -5.86
N GLN A 36 -2.64 18.47 -5.81
CA GLN A 36 -3.49 18.29 -4.63
C GLN A 36 -4.57 17.23 -4.81
N SER A 37 -4.59 16.53 -5.96
CA SER A 37 -5.66 15.61 -6.36
C SER A 37 -5.15 14.23 -6.77
N VAL A 38 -3.97 13.83 -6.29
CA VAL A 38 -3.41 12.51 -6.59
C VAL A 38 -4.20 11.41 -5.88
N LYS A 39 -4.62 10.40 -6.64
CA LYS A 39 -5.25 9.20 -6.09
C LYS A 39 -4.17 8.27 -5.52
N LYS A 40 -4.03 8.27 -4.19
CA LYS A 40 -3.06 7.42 -3.48
C LYS A 40 -3.60 6.06 -3.06
N ILE A 41 -4.90 5.82 -3.26
CA ILE A 41 -5.51 4.50 -3.16
C ILE A 41 -5.57 3.92 -4.57
N ILE A 42 -4.93 2.77 -4.75
CA ILE A 42 -4.83 2.08 -6.03
C ILE A 42 -5.77 0.87 -5.97
N GLU A 43 -6.71 0.82 -6.91
CA GLU A 43 -7.55 -0.35 -7.11
C GLU A 43 -6.73 -1.43 -7.82
N ILE A 44 -6.25 -2.43 -7.08
CA ILE A 44 -5.49 -3.55 -7.66
C ILE A 44 -6.45 -4.45 -8.45
N ASN A 45 -7.62 -4.70 -7.86
CA ASN A 45 -8.76 -5.41 -8.46
C ASN A 45 -10.04 -5.07 -7.64
N PRO A 46 -11.24 -5.55 -8.01
CA PRO A 46 -12.49 -5.20 -7.32
C PRO A 46 -12.59 -5.62 -5.84
N TYR A 47 -11.63 -6.38 -5.29
CA TYR A 47 -11.65 -6.92 -3.93
C TYR A 47 -10.36 -6.62 -3.14
N MET A 48 -9.45 -5.83 -3.71
CA MET A 48 -8.14 -5.54 -3.11
C MET A 48 -7.66 -4.13 -3.49
N LEU A 49 -7.24 -3.40 -2.47
CA LEU A 49 -6.71 -2.05 -2.56
C LEU A 49 -5.24 -2.04 -2.16
N GLY A 50 -4.48 -1.18 -2.83
CA GLY A 50 -3.11 -0.81 -2.49
C GLY A 50 -3.02 0.66 -2.09
N THR A 51 -2.00 1.03 -1.33
CA THR A 51 -1.74 2.44 -1.00
C THR A 51 -0.43 2.93 -1.59
N MET A 52 -0.34 4.21 -1.88
CA MET A 52 0.85 4.83 -2.44
C MET A 52 1.57 5.70 -1.41
N ALA A 53 2.73 5.24 -0.94
CA ALA A 53 3.70 6.06 -0.23
C ALA A 53 5.13 5.72 -0.68
N GLY A 54 5.96 6.75 -0.86
CA GLY A 54 7.25 6.66 -1.54
C GLY A 54 7.18 7.20 -2.97
N GLY A 55 7.91 6.56 -3.88
CA GLY A 55 7.92 6.89 -5.31
C GLY A 55 6.55 6.64 -5.94
N ALA A 56 5.93 7.70 -6.47
CA ALA A 56 4.61 7.60 -7.10
C ALA A 56 4.62 6.63 -8.30
N ALA A 57 5.65 6.70 -9.13
CA ALA A 57 5.81 5.83 -10.29
C ALA A 57 6.01 4.36 -9.87
N ASP A 58 6.92 4.11 -8.92
CA ASP A 58 7.21 2.76 -8.42
C ASP A 58 5.95 2.09 -7.86
N CYS A 59 5.22 2.82 -7.00
CA CYS A 59 3.98 2.31 -6.42
C CYS A 59 2.96 1.99 -7.53
N GLN A 60 2.68 2.93 -8.44
CA GLN A 60 1.68 2.70 -9.50
C GLN A 60 2.06 1.52 -10.38
N PHE A 61 3.31 1.44 -10.81
CA PHE A 61 3.80 0.39 -11.69
C PHE A 61 3.69 -0.98 -11.04
N TRP A 62 4.22 -1.14 -9.81
CA TRP A 62 4.24 -2.44 -9.15
C TRP A 62 2.86 -2.91 -8.70
N HIS A 63 1.95 -2.01 -8.32
CA HIS A 63 0.56 -2.39 -8.04
C HIS A 63 -0.19 -2.81 -9.30
N ARG A 64 0.02 -2.13 -10.44
CA ARG A 64 -0.54 -2.55 -11.72
C ARG A 64 -0.02 -3.93 -12.13
N ASN A 65 1.28 -4.17 -11.98
CA ASN A 65 1.90 -5.47 -12.21
C ASN A 65 1.31 -6.56 -11.30
N LEU A 66 1.12 -6.25 -10.02
CA LEU A 66 0.48 -7.14 -9.06
C LEU A 66 -0.95 -7.48 -9.49
N GLY A 67 -1.73 -6.51 -9.95
CA GLY A 67 -3.09 -6.73 -10.46
C GLY A 67 -3.12 -7.73 -11.62
N THR A 68 -2.19 -7.61 -12.58
CA THR A 68 -2.03 -8.58 -13.67
C THR A 68 -1.68 -9.97 -13.15
N LYS A 69 -0.75 -10.08 -12.20
CA LYS A 69 -0.37 -11.38 -11.60
C LYS A 69 -1.52 -12.02 -10.81
N CYS A 70 -2.29 -11.21 -10.08
CA CYS A 70 -3.50 -11.67 -9.38
C CYS A 70 -4.53 -12.21 -10.37
N ARG A 71 -4.74 -11.54 -11.50
CA ARG A 71 -5.65 -12.00 -12.55
C ARG A 71 -5.18 -13.30 -13.20
N LEU A 72 -3.89 -13.43 -13.48
CA LEU A 72 -3.31 -14.68 -14.01
C LEU A 72 -3.49 -15.84 -13.03
N HIS A 73 -3.27 -15.62 -11.74
CA HIS A 73 -3.53 -16.61 -10.70
C HIS A 73 -5.00 -17.04 -10.69
N GLU A 74 -5.92 -16.09 -10.78
CA GLU A 74 -7.36 -16.37 -10.81
C GLU A 74 -7.76 -17.22 -12.02
N LEU A 75 -7.23 -16.91 -13.21
CA LEU A 75 -7.51 -17.68 -14.42
C LEU A 75 -6.93 -19.10 -14.36
N ALA A 76 -5.72 -19.27 -13.84
CA ALA A 76 -5.05 -20.57 -13.75
C ALA A 76 -5.70 -21.49 -12.72
N ASN A 77 -6.12 -20.95 -11.57
CA ASN A 77 -6.63 -21.75 -10.44
C ASN A 77 -8.15 -21.75 -10.34
N LYS A 78 -8.85 -20.98 -11.19
CA LYS A 78 -10.30 -20.73 -11.12
C LYS A 78 -10.76 -20.22 -9.75
N ARG A 79 -9.86 -19.56 -9.03
CA ARG A 79 -10.05 -19.10 -7.65
C ARG A 79 -9.25 -17.83 -7.42
N ARG A 80 -9.86 -16.87 -6.72
CA ARG A 80 -9.21 -15.59 -6.39
C ARG A 80 -7.99 -15.82 -5.51
N ILE A 81 -6.96 -15.00 -5.71
CA ILE A 81 -5.79 -14.99 -4.84
C ILE A 81 -6.17 -14.44 -3.46
N SER A 82 -5.58 -14.99 -2.40
CA SER A 82 -5.72 -14.44 -1.05
C SER A 82 -4.95 -13.13 -0.90
N VAL A 83 -5.35 -12.28 0.05
CA VAL A 83 -4.61 -11.05 0.41
C VAL A 83 -3.21 -11.41 0.90
N THR A 84 -3.10 -12.54 1.61
CA THR A 84 -1.83 -13.14 2.02
C THR A 84 -0.93 -13.45 0.82
N GLY A 85 -1.49 -14.10 -0.21
CA GLY A 85 -0.75 -14.47 -1.42
C GLY A 85 -0.32 -13.26 -2.24
N ALA A 86 -1.23 -12.30 -2.46
CA ALA A 86 -0.93 -11.08 -3.21
C ALA A 86 0.17 -10.24 -2.54
N SER A 87 0.08 -10.03 -1.21
CA SER A 87 1.12 -9.31 -0.47
C SER A 87 2.47 -10.04 -0.51
N LYS A 88 2.49 -11.37 -0.48
CA LYS A 88 3.74 -12.15 -0.58
C LYS A 88 4.35 -12.09 -1.98
N LEU A 89 3.53 -12.13 -3.02
CA LEU A 89 3.99 -11.92 -4.40
C LEU A 89 4.64 -10.55 -4.56
N LEU A 90 4.00 -9.49 -4.08
CA LEU A 90 4.56 -8.15 -4.15
C LEU A 90 5.88 -8.03 -3.39
N ALA A 91 5.94 -8.54 -2.15
CA ALA A 91 7.16 -8.52 -1.35
C ALA A 91 8.33 -9.23 -2.05
N ASN A 92 8.08 -10.39 -2.65
CA ASN A 92 9.10 -11.14 -3.38
C ASN A 92 9.59 -10.39 -4.63
N ILE A 93 8.67 -9.72 -5.35
CA ILE A 93 9.03 -8.89 -6.52
C ILE A 93 9.88 -7.71 -6.07
N LEU A 94 9.47 -6.97 -5.04
CA LEU A 94 10.24 -5.81 -4.56
C LEU A 94 11.61 -6.24 -4.03
N TYR A 95 11.69 -7.38 -3.34
CA TYR A 95 12.95 -7.94 -2.87
C TYR A 95 13.93 -8.26 -4.02
N SER A 96 13.46 -8.69 -5.19
CA SER A 96 14.36 -8.94 -6.33
C SER A 96 14.99 -7.67 -6.91
N TYR A 97 14.44 -6.50 -6.59
CA TYR A 97 14.98 -5.18 -6.95
C TYR A 97 15.60 -4.44 -5.76
N ARG A 98 15.85 -5.14 -4.66
CA ARG A 98 16.45 -4.56 -3.45
C ARG A 98 17.80 -3.92 -3.78
N GLY A 99 18.03 -2.72 -3.27
CA GLY A 99 19.25 -1.94 -3.53
C GLY A 99 19.31 -1.24 -4.89
N MET A 100 18.29 -1.38 -5.75
CA MET A 100 18.24 -0.70 -7.06
C MET A 100 17.54 0.68 -7.01
N GLY A 101 17.29 1.21 -5.82
CA GLY A 101 16.74 2.55 -5.62
C GLY A 101 15.20 2.67 -5.70
N LEU A 102 14.47 1.56 -5.61
CA LEU A 102 13.00 1.61 -5.48
C LEU A 102 12.60 2.28 -4.16
N SER A 103 11.53 3.09 -4.20
CA SER A 103 10.92 3.67 -3.01
C SER A 103 9.45 3.28 -2.93
N VAL A 104 9.13 2.28 -2.11
CA VAL A 104 7.77 1.77 -1.95
C VAL A 104 7.53 1.45 -0.49
N GLY A 105 6.53 2.11 0.09
CA GLY A 105 5.88 1.68 1.33
C GLY A 105 4.39 1.59 1.05
N THR A 106 3.84 0.40 1.02
CA THR A 106 2.43 0.18 0.68
C THR A 106 1.73 -0.72 1.68
N MET A 107 0.43 -0.52 1.81
CA MET A 107 -0.47 -1.46 2.45
C MET A 107 -1.30 -2.16 1.37
N ILE A 108 -1.42 -3.48 1.50
CA ILE A 108 -2.34 -4.31 0.72
C ILE A 108 -3.50 -4.67 1.64
N ALA A 109 -4.66 -4.11 1.32
CA ALA A 109 -5.91 -4.31 2.03
C ALA A 109 -6.90 -5.07 1.14
N GLY A 110 -7.64 -6.00 1.72
CA GLY A 110 -8.69 -6.71 0.97
C GLY A 110 -9.48 -7.63 1.88
N TRP A 111 -10.42 -8.34 1.26
CA TRP A 111 -11.21 -9.36 1.95
C TRP A 111 -11.13 -10.66 1.15
N ASP A 112 -10.72 -11.74 1.80
CA ASP A 112 -10.69 -13.08 1.21
C ASP A 112 -11.47 -14.10 2.06
N GLU A 113 -11.37 -15.39 1.73
CA GLU A 113 -12.08 -16.45 2.45
C GLU A 113 -11.71 -16.54 3.94
N THR A 114 -10.57 -15.99 4.35
CA THR A 114 -10.14 -15.94 5.76
C THR A 114 -10.59 -14.66 6.48
N GLY A 115 -11.31 -13.77 5.80
CA GLY A 115 -11.81 -12.51 6.33
C GLY A 115 -11.04 -11.28 5.85
N PRO A 116 -11.13 -10.16 6.58
CA PRO A 116 -10.37 -8.96 6.26
C PRO A 116 -8.86 -9.19 6.43
N GLY A 117 -8.09 -8.83 5.42
CA GLY A 117 -6.64 -8.92 5.40
C GLY A 117 -6.00 -7.56 5.22
N LEU A 118 -4.99 -7.27 6.03
CA LEU A 118 -4.19 -6.06 5.94
C LEU A 118 -2.70 -6.40 6.10
N TYR A 119 -1.90 -6.02 5.11
CA TYR A 119 -0.47 -6.27 5.07
C TYR A 119 0.29 -5.00 4.71
N TYR A 120 1.33 -4.69 5.47
CA TYR A 120 2.35 -3.72 5.06
C TYR A 120 3.42 -4.43 4.21
N VAL A 121 3.87 -3.79 3.14
CA VAL A 121 4.95 -4.25 2.26
C VAL A 121 5.86 -3.07 1.91
N ASP A 122 7.18 -3.28 1.94
CA ASP A 122 8.18 -2.27 1.59
C ASP A 122 9.16 -2.70 0.48
N ASN A 123 9.94 -1.75 -0.03
CA ASN A 123 10.95 -1.97 -1.06
C ASN A 123 12.18 -2.79 -0.61
N GLU A 124 12.34 -3.04 0.70
CA GLU A 124 13.36 -3.94 1.23
C GLU A 124 12.88 -5.41 1.25
N GLY A 125 11.64 -5.67 0.82
CA GLY A 125 11.00 -6.97 0.88
C GLY A 125 10.37 -7.28 2.23
N GLY A 126 10.33 -6.29 3.14
CA GLY A 126 9.61 -6.38 4.39
C GLY A 126 8.13 -6.62 4.14
N ARG A 127 7.54 -7.51 4.95
CA ARG A 127 6.13 -7.87 4.86
C ARG A 127 5.57 -8.18 6.24
N LEU A 128 4.62 -7.38 6.69
CA LEU A 128 4.03 -7.50 8.03
C LEU A 128 2.51 -7.63 7.91
N LYS A 129 1.93 -8.58 8.65
CA LYS A 129 0.48 -8.65 8.87
C LYS A 129 0.15 -7.81 10.10
N GLY A 130 -0.92 -7.04 10.07
CA GLY A 130 -1.31 -6.21 11.22
C GLY A 130 -2.79 -5.84 11.19
N MET A 131 -3.26 -5.31 12.31
CA MET A 131 -4.64 -4.82 12.47
C MET A 131 -4.79 -3.37 12.02
N HIS A 132 -3.73 -2.59 12.07
CA HIS A 132 -3.69 -1.23 11.59
C HIS A 132 -2.27 -0.85 11.16
N PHE A 133 -2.16 0.07 10.22
CA PHE A 133 -0.90 0.65 9.79
C PHE A 133 -1.11 2.10 9.36
N SER A 134 -0.05 2.90 9.48
CA SER A 134 0.08 4.17 8.79
C SER A 134 1.47 4.30 8.14
N VAL A 135 1.49 4.82 6.91
CA VAL A 135 2.69 4.93 6.08
C VAL A 135 2.78 6.33 5.46
N GLY A 136 4.00 6.80 5.26
CA GLY A 136 4.29 8.12 4.69
C GLY A 136 4.80 9.11 5.74
N SER A 137 5.14 10.32 5.30
CA SER A 137 5.77 11.32 6.17
C SER A 137 4.87 11.88 7.27
N GLY A 138 3.55 11.73 7.15
CA GLY A 138 2.60 12.08 8.21
C GLY A 138 2.23 10.92 9.14
N SER A 139 2.80 9.71 8.96
CA SER A 139 2.36 8.53 9.70
C SER A 139 2.44 8.64 11.23
N PRO A 140 3.46 9.28 11.85
CA PRO A 140 3.51 9.38 13.32
C PRO A 140 2.33 10.17 13.90
N TYR A 141 1.81 11.16 13.16
CA TYR A 141 0.64 11.92 13.58
C TYR A 141 -0.64 11.09 13.46
N ALA A 142 -0.74 10.25 12.42
CA ALA A 142 -1.89 9.39 12.21
C ALA A 142 -1.97 8.30 13.30
N TYR A 143 -0.86 7.65 13.64
CA TYR A 143 -0.82 6.70 14.76
C TYR A 143 -1.28 7.33 16.08
N GLY A 144 -0.83 8.56 16.37
CA GLY A 144 -1.23 9.27 17.60
C GLY A 144 -2.73 9.53 17.74
N VAL A 145 -3.52 9.48 16.66
CA VAL A 145 -4.99 9.56 16.72
C VAL A 145 -5.64 8.19 16.61
N LEU A 146 -5.05 7.29 15.81
CA LEU A 146 -5.58 5.96 15.53
C LEU A 146 -5.47 5.00 16.72
N ASP A 147 -4.47 5.21 17.58
CA ASP A 147 -4.20 4.35 18.75
C ASP A 147 -4.93 4.82 20.04
N ASN A 148 -5.61 5.96 20.01
CA ASN A 148 -6.43 6.48 21.13
C ASN A 148 -7.86 5.95 21.10
#